data_AF-A0A835NMA5-F1
#
_entry.id   AF-A0A835NMA5-F1
#
_cell.length_a   1.000
_cell.length_b   1.000
_cell.length_c   1.000
_cell.angle_alpha   90.00
_cell.angle_beta   90.00
_cell.angle_gamma   90.00
#
_symmetry.space_group_name_H-M   'P 1'
#
loop_
_entity.id
_entity.type
_entity.pdbx_description
1 polymer ?
#
loop_
_entity_poly.entity_id
_entity_poly.type
_entity_poly.pdbx_seq_one_letter_code
_entity_poly.pdbx_strand_id
1 'polypeptide(L)'
;MLVLKQHGQDFLVGNKFSWADVQLMEAILAVEEKVPAVLSGFPQLQVFKTKMSNMPTIKKFLQPGSPRKPPPDAHYVETVLKFEESYLEKKEDLTKLQK
;
A
#
# COMPACT_ATOMS: atom_id res chain seq x y z
N MET A 1 -9.57 -20.12 -1.76
CA MET A 1 -9.09 -20.35 -3.14
C MET A 1 -8.91 -18.96 -3.78
N LEU A 2 -7.74 -18.65 -4.36
CA LEU A 2 -7.47 -17.31 -4.91
C LEU A 2 -8.45 -17.01 -6.06
N VAL A 3 -9.01 -15.79 -6.08
CA VAL A 3 -9.97 -15.33 -7.11
C VAL A 3 -9.37 -15.51 -8.52
N LEU A 4 -8.09 -15.16 -8.69
CA LEU A 4 -7.33 -15.39 -9.93
C LEU A 4 -7.29 -16.86 -10.38
N LYS A 5 -7.27 -17.83 -9.45
CA LYS A 5 -7.33 -19.27 -9.75
C LYS A 5 -8.71 -19.69 -10.23
N GLN A 6 -9.77 -19.08 -9.68
CA GLN A 6 -11.15 -19.53 -9.90
C GLN A 6 -11.65 -19.17 -11.30
N HIS A 7 -11.36 -17.97 -11.78
CA HIS A 7 -11.78 -17.53 -13.12
C HIS A 7 -10.67 -17.60 -14.17
N GLY A 8 -9.39 -17.76 -13.78
CA GLY A 8 -8.26 -17.89 -14.70
C GLY A 8 -8.02 -16.65 -15.57
N GLN A 9 -8.46 -15.49 -15.10
CA GLN A 9 -8.36 -14.23 -15.82
C GLN A 9 -7.21 -13.39 -15.27
N ASP A 10 -6.99 -12.30 -15.96
CA ASP A 10 -5.86 -11.41 -15.84
C ASP A 10 -5.99 -10.35 -14.74
N PHE A 11 -7.22 -10.03 -14.36
CA PHE A 11 -7.58 -9.01 -13.37
C PHE A 11 -8.57 -9.59 -12.38
N LEU A 12 -8.64 -9.01 -11.19
CA LEU A 12 -9.45 -9.52 -10.09
C LEU A 12 -10.96 -9.40 -10.32
N VAL A 13 -11.41 -8.41 -11.10
CA VAL A 13 -12.84 -8.13 -11.29
C VAL A 13 -13.14 -7.90 -12.76
N GLY A 14 -14.11 -8.65 -13.30
CA GLY A 14 -14.68 -8.42 -14.64
C GLY A 14 -13.67 -8.46 -15.79
N ASN A 15 -12.54 -9.15 -15.60
CA ASN A 15 -11.40 -9.18 -16.52
C ASN A 15 -10.93 -7.80 -17.01
N LYS A 16 -11.04 -6.77 -16.15
CA LYS A 16 -10.59 -5.41 -16.46
C LYS A 16 -9.80 -4.85 -15.29
N PHE A 17 -8.81 -4.03 -15.62
CA PHE A 17 -8.07 -3.28 -14.62
C PHE A 17 -9.02 -2.46 -13.75
N SER A 18 -8.89 -2.64 -12.44
CA SER A 18 -9.76 -2.05 -11.44
C SER A 18 -8.95 -1.57 -10.25
N TRP A 19 -9.59 -0.81 -9.37
CA TRP A 19 -8.95 -0.35 -8.14
C TRP A 19 -8.56 -1.50 -7.20
N ALA A 20 -9.27 -2.64 -7.28
CA ALA A 20 -8.90 -3.84 -6.53
C ALA A 20 -7.51 -4.35 -6.90
N ASP A 21 -7.14 -4.27 -8.18
CA ASP A 21 -5.82 -4.70 -8.65
C ASP A 21 -4.71 -3.77 -8.13
N VAL A 22 -4.99 -2.46 -8.09
CA VAL A 22 -4.08 -1.45 -7.52
C VAL A 22 -3.88 -1.68 -6.03
N GLN A 23 -4.97 -1.88 -5.28
CA GLN A 23 -4.92 -2.09 -3.83
C GLN A 23 -4.18 -3.39 -3.47
N LEU A 24 -4.42 -4.47 -4.21
CA LEU A 24 -3.69 -5.73 -4.02
C LEU A 24 -2.20 -5.56 -4.32
N MET A 25 -1.85 -4.85 -5.39
CA MET A 25 -0.45 -4.57 -5.74
C MET A 25 0.26 -3.76 -4.66
N GLU A 26 -0.38 -2.73 -4.11
CA GLU A 26 0.15 -1.94 -2.98
C GLU A 26 0.40 -2.83 -1.76
N ALA A 27 -0.59 -3.63 -1.36
CA ALA A 27 -0.47 -4.52 -0.21
C ALA A 27 0.65 -5.56 -0.38
N ILE A 28 0.77 -6.14 -1.59
CA ILE A 28 1.86 -7.08 -1.91
C ILE A 28 3.23 -6.42 -1.68
N LEU A 29 3.43 -5.23 -2.25
CA LEU A 29 4.71 -4.52 -2.13
C LEU A 29 5.03 -4.17 -0.67
N ALA A 30 4.06 -3.66 0.08
CA ALA A 30 4.23 -3.29 1.49
C ALA A 30 4.62 -4.49 2.37
N VAL A 31 4.05 -5.67 2.12
CA VAL A 31 4.38 -6.88 2.88
C VAL A 31 5.73 -7.46 2.43
N GLU A 32 6.06 -7.44 1.14
CA GLU A 32 7.36 -7.89 0.64
C GLU A 32 8.53 -7.04 1.17
N GLU A 33 8.33 -5.74 1.40
CA GLU A 33 9.31 -4.87 2.05
C GLU A 33 9.68 -5.32 3.48
N LYS A 34 8.80 -6.10 4.12
CA LYS A 34 9.04 -6.69 5.45
C LYS A 34 9.44 -8.16 5.39
N VAL A 35 8.85 -8.91 4.46
CA VAL A 35 9.06 -10.36 4.28
C VAL A 35 9.26 -10.65 2.79
N PRO A 36 10.50 -10.58 2.26
CA PRO A 36 10.75 -10.69 0.83
C PRO A 36 10.24 -11.98 0.17
N ALA A 37 10.18 -13.08 0.93
CA ALA A 37 9.72 -14.39 0.44
C ALA A 37 8.22 -14.64 0.65
N VAL A 38 7.42 -13.65 1.03
CA VAL A 38 6.00 -13.84 1.36
C VAL A 38 5.18 -14.45 0.21
N LEU A 39 5.57 -14.15 -1.04
CA LEU A 39 4.89 -14.68 -2.22
C LEU A 39 5.37 -16.06 -2.66
N SER A 40 6.37 -16.68 -2.03
CA SER A 40 6.97 -17.94 -2.52
C SER A 40 5.95 -19.09 -2.66
N GLY A 41 4.91 -19.13 -1.81
CA GLY A 41 3.82 -20.11 -1.89
C GLY A 41 2.65 -19.72 -2.82
N PHE A 42 2.72 -18.56 -3.48
CA PHE A 42 1.60 -17.95 -4.22
C PHE A 42 1.99 -17.60 -5.66
N PRO A 43 2.22 -18.60 -6.55
CA PRO A 43 2.72 -18.36 -7.90
C PRO A 43 1.83 -17.43 -8.73
N GLN A 44 0.51 -17.48 -8.52
CA GLN A 44 -0.43 -16.59 -9.22
C GLN A 44 -0.27 -15.13 -8.81
N LEU A 45 0.03 -14.87 -7.53
CA LEU A 45 0.30 -13.51 -7.07
C LEU A 45 1.65 -13.00 -7.59
N GLN A 46 2.63 -13.88 -7.81
CA GLN A 46 3.90 -13.50 -8.45
C GLN A 46 3.69 -13.09 -9.91
N VAL A 47 2.89 -13.85 -10.67
CA VAL A 47 2.52 -13.53 -12.06
C VAL A 47 1.75 -12.20 -12.09
N PHE A 48 0.74 -12.06 -11.23
CA PHE A 48 -0.04 -10.83 -11.08
C PHE A 48 0.86 -9.62 -10.79
N LYS A 49 1.71 -9.69 -9.76
CA LYS A 49 2.65 -8.63 -9.39
C LYS A 49 3.54 -8.24 -10.57
N THR A 50 4.09 -9.23 -11.29
CA THR A 50 4.96 -8.99 -12.45
C THR A 50 4.21 -8.23 -13.54
N LYS A 51 2.99 -8.66 -13.85
CA LYS A 51 2.13 -8.00 -14.83
C LYS A 51 1.80 -6.55 -14.44
N MET A 52 1.34 -6.35 -13.21
CA MET A 52 0.97 -5.04 -12.69
C MET A 52 2.18 -4.09 -12.67
N SER A 53 3.35 -4.58 -12.25
CA SER A 53 4.61 -3.81 -12.23
C SER A 53 5.03 -3.33 -13.63
N ASN A 54 4.65 -4.05 -14.68
CA ASN A 54 5.01 -3.72 -16.06
C ASN A 54 4.05 -2.72 -16.73
N MET A 55 2.90 -2.42 -16.12
CA MET A 55 1.98 -1.39 -16.66
C MET A 55 2.68 -0.02 -16.66
N PRO A 56 2.64 0.77 -17.74
CA PRO A 56 3.46 2.00 -17.86
C PRO A 56 3.30 2.99 -16.69
N THR A 57 2.07 3.20 -16.23
CA THR A 57 1.76 4.12 -15.12
C THR A 57 2.29 3.61 -13.79
N ILE A 58 2.08 2.33 -13.48
CA ILE A 58 2.60 1.68 -12.27
C ILE A 58 4.12 1.61 -12.32
N LYS A 59 4.70 1.17 -13.44
CA LYS A 59 6.15 1.12 -13.66
C LYS A 59 6.80 2.47 -13.40
N LYS A 60 6.20 3.56 -13.90
CA LYS A 60 6.63 4.94 -13.63
C LYS A 60 6.51 5.29 -12.14
N PHE A 61 5.43 4.89 -11.47
CA PHE A 61 5.26 5.10 -10.04
C PHE A 61 6.24 4.29 -9.18
N LEU A 62 6.75 3.15 -9.67
CA LEU A 62 7.75 2.35 -8.96
C LEU A 62 9.19 2.83 -9.19
N GLN A 63 9.43 3.76 -10.12
CA GLN A 63 10.77 4.30 -10.35
C GLN A 63 11.23 5.23 -9.20
N PRO A 64 12.55 5.36 -8.98
CA PRO A 64 13.10 6.38 -8.09
C PRO A 64 12.61 7.79 -8.46
N GLY A 65 12.38 8.62 -7.45
CA GLY A 65 11.88 9.99 -7.64
C GLY A 65 10.37 10.10 -7.85
N SER A 66 9.63 8.98 -7.85
CA SER A 66 8.17 9.03 -7.79
C SER A 66 7.68 9.50 -6.41
N PRO A 67 6.40 9.90 -6.28
CA PRO A 67 5.80 10.20 -4.99
C PRO A 67 5.64 9.00 -4.03
N ARG A 68 6.02 7.77 -4.46
CA ARG A 68 5.95 6.57 -3.61
C ARG A 68 6.81 6.79 -2.37
N LYS A 69 6.19 6.66 -1.20
CA LYS A 69 6.88 6.80 0.09
C LYS A 69 7.54 5.47 0.47
N PRO A 70 8.73 5.51 1.08
CA PRO A 70 9.32 4.32 1.69
C PRO A 70 8.52 3.90 2.94
N PRO A 71 8.80 2.70 3.49
CA PRO A 71 8.32 2.35 4.82
C PRO A 71 8.64 3.45 5.85
N PRO A 72 7.71 3.73 6.78
CA PRO A 72 7.98 4.62 7.91
C PRO A 72 9.27 4.24 8.64
N ASP A 73 10.17 5.21 8.80
CA ASP A 73 11.36 5.10 9.62
C ASP A 73 11.12 5.68 11.02
N ALA A 74 12.13 5.58 11.91
CA ALA A 74 12.02 6.08 13.27
C ALA A 74 11.74 7.60 13.32
N HIS A 75 12.33 8.36 12.39
CA HIS A 75 12.15 9.81 12.32
C HIS A 75 10.72 10.19 11.93
N TYR A 76 10.15 9.50 10.94
CA TYR A 76 8.75 9.67 10.55
C TYR A 76 7.81 9.35 11.71
N VAL A 77 8.03 8.22 12.40
CA VAL A 77 7.19 7.82 13.55
C VAL A 77 7.25 8.86 14.67
N GLU A 78 8.45 9.33 15.02
CA GLU A 78 8.64 10.37 16.04
C GLU A 78 7.95 11.68 15.65
N THR A 79 8.03 12.07 14.37
CA THR A 79 7.40 13.29 13.85
C THR A 79 5.88 13.21 13.93
N VAL A 80 5.30 12.06 13.59
CA VAL A 80 3.84 11.84 13.67
C VAL A 80 3.38 11.87 15.12
N LEU A 81 4.09 11.19 16.03
CA LEU A 81 3.73 11.17 17.46
C LEU A 81 3.73 12.58 18.06
N LYS A 82 4.79 13.37 17.80
CA LYS A 82 4.87 14.77 18.27
C LYS A 82 3.73 15.63 17.72
N PHE A 83 3.35 15.42 16.46
CA PHE A 83 2.25 16.15 15.85
C PHE A 83 0.90 15.76 16.49
N GLU A 84 0.67 14.48 16.70
CA GLU A 84 -0.55 13.96 17.34
C GLU A 84 -0.69 14.46 18.78
N GLU A 85 0.38 14.43 19.56
CA GLU A 85 0.42 15.00 20.93
C GLU A 85 0.04 16.48 20.93
N SER A 86 0.68 17.30 20.08
CA SER A 86 0.35 18.74 19.96
C SER A 86 -1.10 18.98 19.52
N TYR A 87 -1.63 18.13 18.64
CA TYR A 87 -3.01 18.24 18.18
C TYR A 87 -4.01 17.96 19.30
N LEU A 88 -3.75 16.94 20.13
CA LEU A 88 -4.59 16.59 21.27
C LEU A 88 -4.60 17.68 22.34
N GLU A 89 -3.44 18.25 22.69
CA GLU A 89 -3.35 19.37 23.65
C GLU A 89 -4.19 20.57 23.20
N LYS A 90 -4.03 21.00 21.94
CA LYS A 90 -4.81 22.12 21.38
C LYS A 90 -6.32 21.82 21.41
N LYS A 91 -6.72 20.58 21.15
CA LYS A 91 -8.12 20.16 21.18
C LYS A 91 -8.70 20.19 22.59
N GLU A 92 -7.93 19.78 23.60
CA GLU A 92 -8.35 19.88 25.00
C GLU A 92 -8.53 21.33 25.44
N ASP A 93 -7.59 22.20 25.10
CA ASP A 93 -7.65 23.62 25.47
C ASP A 93 -8.84 24.33 24.81
N LEU A 94 -9.12 24.03 23.54
CA LEU A 94 -10.33 24.49 22.85
C LEU A 94 -11.61 24.02 23.56
N THR A 95 -11.63 22.77 24.04
CA THR A 95 -12.79 22.22 24.74
C THR A 95 -13.01 22.88 26.11
N LYS A 96 -11.93 23.26 26.80
CA LYS A 96 -12.00 24.00 28.07
C LYS A 96 -12.49 25.43 27.90
N LEU A 97 -12.15 26.10 26.78
CA LEU A 97 -12.61 27.46 26.47
C LEU A 97 -14.11 27.52 26.12
N GLN A 98 -14.72 26.38 25.78
CA GLN A 98 -16.13 26.29 25.38
C GLN A 98 -17.08 25.91 26.53
N LYS A 99 -16.57 25.75 27.76
CA LYS A 99 -17.34 25.47 28.98
C LYS A 99 -17.25 26.64 29.95
#